data_AF-A0AAJ1CUA8-F1
#
_entry.id   AF-A0AAJ1CUA8-F1
#
_cell.length_a   1.000
_cell.length_b   1.000
_cell.length_c   1.000
_cell.angle_alpha   90.00
_cell.angle_beta   90.00
_cell.angle_gamma   90.00
#
_symmetry.space_group_name_H-M   'P 1'
#
loop_
_entity.id
_entity.type
_entity.pdbx_description
1 polymer ?
#
loop_
_entity_poly.entity_id
_entity_poly.type
_entity_poly.pdbx_seq_one_letter_code
_entity_poly.pdbx_strand_id
1 'polypeptide(L)'
;MLRIGNGYDVHRLVEGRKLMLGGVEVPHTKGVLGHSDGDVLLHAITDAIIGALGLGDIGLHFPDNDENLKDIDSAILLKKINNIMKEKNYKIVNLDTIIVIQKPKLRPYIDSIRDNIAKILEVDSELINVKAKTEEKLGFTGDETGVKSYCVVLLEKEKC
;
A
#
# COMPACT_ATOMS: atom_id res chain seq x y z
N MET A 1 7.45 22.44 -6.81
CA MET A 1 8.58 21.49 -7.04
C MET A 1 7.98 20.11 -7.11
N LEU A 2 8.30 19.31 -8.14
CA LEU A 2 7.81 17.94 -8.26
C LEU A 2 8.80 16.96 -7.64
N ARG A 3 8.30 15.88 -7.03
CA ARG A 3 9.09 14.77 -6.51
C ARG A 3 8.41 13.45 -6.82
N ILE A 4 9.19 12.46 -7.23
CA ILE A 4 8.72 11.10 -7.48
C ILE A 4 9.14 10.20 -6.33
N GLY A 5 8.30 9.22 -6.00
CA GLY A 5 8.65 8.14 -5.11
C GLY A 5 8.21 6.81 -5.68
N ASN A 6 8.96 5.77 -5.34
CA ASN A 6 8.64 4.39 -5.67
C ASN A 6 8.59 3.60 -4.37
N GLY A 7 7.60 2.72 -4.25
CA GLY A 7 7.47 1.81 -3.13
C GLY A 7 7.23 0.40 -3.62
N TYR A 8 7.71 -0.54 -2.82
CA TYR A 8 7.57 -1.97 -3.06
C TYR A 8 7.33 -2.63 -1.71
N ASP A 9 6.43 -3.60 -1.68
CA ASP A 9 6.28 -4.46 -0.52
C ASP A 9 5.91 -5.88 -0.93
N VAL A 10 6.23 -6.84 -0.08
CA VAL A 10 5.95 -8.26 -0.29
C VAL A 10 5.68 -8.96 1.02
N HIS A 11 4.64 -9.80 1.01
CA HIS A 11 4.34 -10.64 2.15
C HIS A 11 4.03 -12.08 1.76
N ARG A 12 4.26 -12.98 2.73
CA ARG A 12 3.87 -14.39 2.65
C ARG A 12 2.36 -14.53 2.86
N LEU A 13 1.74 -15.41 2.08
CA LEU A 13 0.34 -15.81 2.26
C LEU A 13 0.26 -17.11 3.08
N VAL A 14 -0.62 -17.12 4.08
CA VAL A 14 -0.86 -18.27 4.97
C VAL A 14 -2.36 -18.47 5.20
N GLU A 15 -2.75 -19.70 5.53
CA GLU A 15 -4.14 -20.03 5.88
C GLU A 15 -4.53 -19.42 7.22
N GLY A 16 -5.84 -19.20 7.43
CA GLY A 16 -6.38 -18.70 8.70
C GLY A 16 -6.16 -17.20 8.95
N ARG A 17 -5.65 -16.45 7.97
CA ARG A 17 -5.50 -14.99 8.02
C ARG A 17 -6.42 -14.34 6.99
N LYS A 18 -6.81 -13.09 7.25
CA LYS A 18 -7.56 -12.26 6.31
C LYS A 18 -6.63 -11.69 5.24
N LEU A 19 -7.13 -11.54 4.02
CA LEU A 19 -6.45 -10.85 2.95
C LEU A 19 -6.95 -9.39 2.90
N MET A 20 -6.18 -8.49 3.50
CA MET A 20 -6.42 -7.06 3.43
C MET A 20 -5.63 -6.47 2.26
N LEU A 21 -6.30 -5.70 1.39
CA LEU A 21 -5.69 -4.98 0.28
C LEU A 21 -6.30 -3.58 0.18
N GLY A 22 -5.48 -2.54 0.29
CA GLY A 22 -5.93 -1.14 0.31
C GLY A 22 -6.97 -0.84 1.39
N GLY A 23 -6.92 -1.51 2.54
CA GLY A 23 -7.87 -1.43 3.64
C GLY A 23 -9.22 -2.11 3.38
N VAL A 24 -9.31 -2.94 2.34
CA VAL A 24 -10.51 -3.73 2.00
C VAL A 24 -10.22 -5.21 2.22
N GLU A 25 -11.11 -5.90 2.95
CA GLU A 25 -11.05 -7.35 3.07
C GLU A 25 -11.49 -8.01 1.77
N VAL A 26 -10.59 -8.79 1.16
CA VAL A 26 -10.85 -9.56 -0.06
C VAL A 26 -11.04 -11.04 0.31
N PRO A 27 -12.22 -11.63 0.05
CA PRO A 27 -12.48 -13.04 0.34
C PRO A 27 -11.44 -13.98 -0.30
N HIS A 28 -10.70 -14.70 0.54
CA HIS A 28 -9.72 -15.69 0.13
C HIS A 28 -9.46 -16.73 1.22
N THR A 29 -8.90 -17.88 0.85
CA THR A 29 -8.53 -18.95 1.80
C THR A 29 -7.20 -18.67 2.51
N LYS A 30 -6.39 -17.77 1.95
CA LYS A 30 -5.13 -17.31 2.53
C LYS A 30 -5.17 -15.81 2.74
N GLY A 31 -4.47 -15.35 3.77
CA GLY A 31 -4.25 -13.95 4.07
C GLY A 31 -2.79 -13.70 4.40
N VAL A 32 -2.47 -12.48 4.83
CA VAL A 32 -1.09 -12.06 4.99
C VAL A 32 -0.51 -12.45 6.35
N LEU A 33 0.71 -12.99 6.32
CA LEU A 33 1.57 -13.13 7.49
C LEU A 33 2.39 -11.84 7.67
N GLY A 34 2.17 -11.16 8.80
CA GLY A 34 2.85 -9.90 9.12
C GLY A 34 2.61 -9.51 10.58
N HIS A 35 3.39 -8.54 11.05
CA HIS A 35 3.23 -7.93 12.38
C HIS A 35 2.00 -7.02 12.45
N SER A 36 1.61 -6.38 11.33
CA SER A 36 0.36 -5.64 11.13
C SER A 36 -0.72 -6.51 10.47
N ASP A 37 -1.83 -5.90 10.03
CA ASP A 37 -2.81 -6.54 9.13
C ASP A 37 -2.20 -7.06 7.80
N GLY A 38 -0.97 -6.63 7.48
CA GLY A 38 -0.19 -7.09 6.35
C GLY A 38 -0.64 -6.53 5.01
N ASP A 39 -1.30 -5.36 4.99
CA ASP A 39 -1.74 -4.75 3.74
C ASP A 39 -0.58 -4.25 2.87
N VAL A 40 -0.11 -5.18 2.02
CA VAL A 40 1.01 -4.98 1.09
C VAL A 40 0.80 -3.80 0.15
N LEU A 41 -0.46 -3.46 -0.18
CA LEU A 41 -0.74 -2.32 -1.06
C LEU A 41 -0.54 -1.01 -0.30
N LEU A 42 -1.07 -0.90 0.91
CA LEU A 42 -0.90 0.31 1.72
C LEU A 42 0.56 0.52 2.12
N HIS A 43 1.31 -0.55 2.41
CA HIS A 43 2.74 -0.45 2.67
C HIS A 43 3.52 0.09 1.46
N ALA A 44 3.29 -0.45 0.26
CA ALA A 44 3.94 0.05 -0.95
C ALA A 44 3.60 1.52 -1.24
N ILE A 45 2.36 1.96 -0.98
CA ILE A 45 1.98 3.38 -1.11
C ILE A 45 2.69 4.24 -0.07
N THR A 46 2.70 3.78 1.19
CA THR A 46 3.36 4.46 2.31
C THR A 46 4.83 4.70 2.00
N ASP A 47 5.54 3.66 1.58
CA ASP A 47 6.96 3.71 1.26
C ASP A 47 7.25 4.62 0.05
N ALA A 48 6.38 4.61 -0.97
CA ALA A 48 6.48 5.53 -2.10
C ALA A 48 6.38 7.01 -1.66
N ILE A 49 5.47 7.35 -0.73
CA ILE A 49 5.33 8.72 -0.23
C ILE A 49 6.55 9.12 0.61
N ILE A 50 7.01 8.24 1.51
CA ILE A 50 8.22 8.47 2.32
C ILE A 50 9.43 8.72 1.40
N GLY A 51 9.60 7.89 0.38
CA GLY A 51 10.65 8.02 -0.63
C GLY A 51 10.58 9.34 -1.39
N ALA A 52 9.39 9.74 -1.86
CA ALA A 52 9.20 11.03 -2.52
C ALA A 52 9.54 12.23 -1.62
N LEU A 53 9.32 12.11 -0.31
CA LEU A 53 9.68 13.16 0.66
C LEU A 53 11.17 13.14 1.05
N GLY A 54 11.90 12.06 0.73
CA GLY A 54 13.30 11.87 1.12
C GLY A 54 13.44 11.54 2.61
N LEU A 55 12.51 10.75 3.16
CA LEU A 55 12.41 10.47 4.60
C LEU A 55 12.81 9.04 5.00
N GLY A 56 13.53 8.32 4.13
CA GLY A 56 13.92 6.93 4.37
C GLY A 56 12.86 5.96 3.86
N ASP A 57 12.47 5.01 4.70
CA ASP A 57 11.54 3.92 4.39
C ASP A 57 10.55 3.67 5.54
N ILE A 58 9.56 2.80 5.31
CA ILE A 58 8.53 2.48 6.31
C ILE A 58 9.11 1.97 7.65
N GLY A 59 10.20 1.20 7.63
CA GLY A 59 10.79 0.61 8.82
C GLY A 59 11.46 1.62 9.75
N LEU A 60 11.94 2.74 9.18
CA LEU A 60 12.45 3.86 9.97
C LEU A 60 11.35 4.59 10.75
N HIS A 61 10.14 4.67 10.20
CA HIS A 61 9.01 5.37 10.82
C HIS A 61 8.18 4.44 11.71
N PHE A 62 8.11 3.16 11.37
CA PHE A 62 7.26 2.15 12.02
C PHE A 62 8.04 0.83 12.20
N PRO A 63 8.99 0.76 13.15
CA PRO A 63 9.85 -0.40 13.32
C PRO A 63 9.10 -1.62 13.85
N ASP A 64 9.41 -2.82 13.32
CA ASP A 64 8.73 -4.09 13.63
C ASP A 64 8.81 -4.53 15.10
N ASN A 65 9.74 -3.97 15.88
CA ASN A 65 9.93 -4.29 17.30
C ASN A 65 9.13 -3.38 18.25
N ASP A 66 8.37 -2.42 17.74
CA ASP A 66 7.46 -1.61 18.56
C ASP A 66 6.20 -2.40 18.88
N GLU A 67 6.03 -2.78 20.14
CA GLU A 67 4.85 -3.53 20.60
C GLU A 67 3.54 -2.78 20.36
N ASN A 68 3.57 -1.45 20.24
CA ASN A 68 2.37 -0.64 19.95
C ASN A 68 1.89 -0.78 18.50
N LEU A 69 2.70 -1.39 17.61
CA LEU A 69 2.38 -1.61 16.21
C LEU A 69 1.89 -3.03 15.91
N LYS A 70 1.86 -3.91 16.93
CA LYS A 70 1.35 -5.27 16.76
C LYS A 70 -0.13 -5.24 16.37
N ASP A 71 -0.47 -5.93 15.29
CA ASP A 71 -1.80 -6.03 14.68
C ASP A 71 -2.41 -4.66 14.32
N ILE A 72 -1.57 -3.63 14.11
CA ILE A 72 -2.04 -2.31 13.68
C ILE A 72 -2.66 -2.38 12.28
N ASP A 73 -3.71 -1.59 12.08
CA ASP A 73 -4.32 -1.35 10.76
C ASP A 73 -3.37 -0.49 9.91
N SER A 74 -2.97 -0.99 8.75
CA SER A 74 -2.04 -0.30 7.87
C SER A 74 -2.58 1.02 7.31
N ALA A 75 -3.90 1.25 7.34
CA ALA A 75 -4.50 2.55 7.05
C ALA A 75 -4.07 3.62 8.06
N ILE A 76 -3.81 3.25 9.32
CA ILE A 76 -3.31 4.18 10.35
C ILE A 76 -1.88 4.63 9.98
N LEU A 77 -1.03 3.72 9.51
CA LEU A 77 0.33 4.02 9.09
C LEU A 77 0.32 4.98 7.89
N LEU A 78 -0.47 4.66 6.85
CA LEU A 78 -0.61 5.53 5.69
C LEU A 78 -1.15 6.92 6.07
N LYS A 79 -2.13 7.00 6.98
CA LYS A 79 -2.67 8.27 7.47
C LYS A 79 -1.62 9.11 8.19
N LYS A 80 -0.76 8.49 9.01
CA LYS A 80 0.36 9.19 9.66
C LYS A 80 1.32 9.79 8.62
N ILE A 81 1.69 9.03 7.60
CA ILE A 81 2.56 9.52 6.53
C ILE A 81 1.88 10.62 5.69
N ASN A 82 0.58 10.51 5.44
CA ASN A 82 -0.19 11.57 4.78
C ASN A 82 -0.12 12.89 5.56
N ASN A 83 -0.23 12.84 6.89
CA ASN A 83 -0.09 14.03 7.74
C ASN A 83 1.33 14.64 7.64
N ILE A 84 2.38 13.81 7.71
CA ILE A 84 3.77 14.26 7.55
C ILE A 84 4.00 14.92 6.18
N MET A 85 3.41 14.35 5.12
CA MET A 85 3.46 14.92 3.77
C MET A 85 2.85 16.32 3.73
N LYS A 86 1.66 16.48 4.33
CA LYS A 86 0.95 17.77 4.43
C LYS A 86 1.72 18.79 5.27
N GLU A 87 2.28 18.40 6.41
CA GLU A 87 3.13 19.26 7.25
C GLU A 87 4.37 19.78 6.50
N LYS A 88 4.85 19.03 5.51
CA LYS A 88 5.96 19.44 4.63
C LYS A 88 5.51 20.27 3.43
N ASN A 89 4.22 20.62 3.35
CA ASN A 89 3.59 21.35 2.25
C ASN A 89 3.72 20.61 0.91
N TYR A 90 3.48 19.29 0.92
CA TYR A 90 3.37 18.48 -0.29
C TYR A 90 1.94 17.93 -0.43
N LYS A 91 1.49 17.81 -1.66
CA LYS A 91 0.26 17.13 -2.05
C LYS A 91 0.53 16.06 -3.11
N ILE A 92 -0.35 15.08 -3.20
CA ILE A 92 -0.33 14.07 -4.26
C ILE A 92 -0.83 14.71 -5.55
N VAL A 93 -0.05 14.55 -6.63
CA VAL A 93 -0.49 14.83 -8.00
C VAL A 93 -1.22 13.61 -8.53
N ASN A 94 -0.59 12.43 -8.45
CA ASN A 94 -1.23 11.15 -8.71
C ASN A 94 -0.40 10.00 -8.11
N LEU A 95 -1.02 8.83 -7.98
CA LEU A 95 -0.32 7.58 -7.71
C LEU A 95 -0.86 6.43 -8.56
N ASP A 96 0.02 5.49 -8.88
CA ASP A 96 -0.29 4.32 -9.70
C ASP A 96 0.31 3.07 -9.04
N THR A 97 -0.52 2.03 -8.86
CA THR A 97 -0.11 0.81 -8.15
C THR A 97 -0.32 -0.45 -8.96
N ILE A 98 0.39 -1.52 -8.59
CA ILE A 98 0.22 -2.86 -9.14
C ILE A 98 0.23 -3.85 -7.99
N ILE A 99 -0.91 -4.51 -7.74
CA ILE A 99 -0.97 -5.71 -6.91
C ILE A 99 -0.64 -6.90 -7.80
N VAL A 100 0.36 -7.70 -7.41
CA VAL A 100 0.69 -8.95 -8.08
C VAL A 100 0.26 -10.11 -7.19
N ILE A 101 -0.79 -10.80 -7.62
CA ILE A 101 -1.35 -11.95 -6.91
C ILE A 101 -1.94 -12.95 -7.91
N GLN A 102 -1.70 -14.24 -7.70
CA GLN A 102 -2.20 -15.27 -8.62
C GLN A 102 -3.70 -15.53 -8.43
N LYS A 103 -4.19 -15.47 -7.19
CA LYS A 103 -5.60 -15.57 -6.80
C LYS A 103 -5.81 -14.76 -5.50
N PRO A 104 -7.00 -14.20 -5.25
CA PRO A 104 -8.23 -14.27 -6.06
C PRO A 104 -8.25 -13.24 -7.21
N LYS A 105 -9.33 -13.23 -8.00
CA LYS A 105 -9.56 -12.16 -8.98
C LYS A 105 -9.88 -10.86 -8.26
N LEU A 106 -9.08 -9.82 -8.47
CA LEU A 106 -9.24 -8.55 -7.75
C LEU A 106 -10.19 -7.56 -8.40
N ARG A 107 -10.53 -7.70 -9.69
CA ARG A 107 -11.36 -6.71 -10.43
C ARG A 107 -12.64 -6.28 -9.68
N PRO A 108 -13.43 -7.18 -9.04
CA PRO A 108 -14.63 -6.78 -8.29
C PRO A 108 -14.38 -5.86 -7.09
N TYR A 109 -13.14 -5.77 -6.61
CA TYR A 109 -12.75 -5.02 -5.41
C TYR A 109 -11.94 -3.76 -5.73
N ILE A 110 -11.44 -3.60 -6.96
CA ILE A 110 -10.52 -2.50 -7.33
C ILE A 110 -11.11 -1.12 -7.04
N ASP A 111 -12.39 -0.92 -7.35
CA ASP A 111 -13.02 0.40 -7.18
C ASP A 111 -13.14 0.72 -5.68
N SER A 112 -13.59 -0.23 -4.84
CA SER A 112 -13.63 -0.07 -3.38
C SER A 112 -12.25 0.15 -2.77
N ILE A 113 -11.22 -0.54 -3.27
CA ILE A 113 -9.82 -0.39 -2.85
C ILE A 113 -9.35 1.04 -3.15
N ARG A 114 -9.55 1.49 -4.39
CA ARG A 114 -9.16 2.83 -4.83
C ARG A 114 -9.85 3.91 -3.98
N ASP A 115 -11.15 3.79 -3.77
CA ASP A 115 -11.94 4.78 -3.04
C ASP A 115 -11.54 4.81 -1.54
N ASN A 116 -11.20 3.66 -0.96
CA ASN A 116 -10.71 3.60 0.41
C ASN A 116 -9.32 4.25 0.56
N ILE A 117 -8.40 4.01 -0.38
CA ILE A 117 -7.10 4.68 -0.40
C ILE A 117 -7.27 6.20 -0.56
N ALA A 118 -8.17 6.64 -1.45
CA ALA A 118 -8.49 8.06 -1.64
C ALA A 118 -8.98 8.71 -0.35
N LYS A 119 -9.84 8.00 0.39
CA LYS A 119 -10.31 8.44 1.70
C LYS A 119 -9.20 8.54 2.74
N ILE A 120 -8.28 7.58 2.81
CA ILE A 120 -7.15 7.60 3.76
C ILE A 120 -6.19 8.76 3.44
N LEU A 121 -5.93 8.99 2.15
CA LEU A 121 -5.05 10.05 1.65
C LEU A 121 -5.72 11.43 1.59
N GLU A 122 -7.05 11.48 1.75
CA GLU A 122 -7.84 12.70 1.68
C GLU A 122 -7.67 13.43 0.33
N VAL A 123 -7.74 12.66 -0.76
CA VAL A 123 -7.62 13.14 -2.15
C VAL A 123 -8.77 12.62 -3.02
N ASP A 124 -8.91 13.16 -4.23
CA ASP A 124 -9.84 12.61 -5.21
C ASP A 124 -9.37 11.23 -5.68
N SER A 125 -10.32 10.29 -5.80
CA SER A 125 -10.10 8.95 -6.36
C SER A 125 -9.58 8.97 -7.80
N GLU A 126 -9.84 10.04 -8.57
CA GLU A 126 -9.30 10.21 -9.93
C GLU A 126 -7.77 10.30 -9.96
N LEU A 127 -7.14 10.68 -8.85
CA LEU A 127 -5.68 10.74 -8.74
C LEU A 127 -5.04 9.38 -8.42
N ILE A 128 -5.86 8.33 -8.24
CA ILE A 128 -5.44 7.02 -7.76
C ILE A 128 -5.78 5.96 -8.79
N ASN A 129 -4.76 5.24 -9.26
CA ASN A 129 -4.94 4.07 -10.10
C ASN A 129 -4.45 2.80 -9.39
N VAL A 130 -5.28 1.75 -9.44
CA VAL A 130 -4.96 0.44 -8.83
C VAL A 130 -5.08 -0.64 -9.90
N LYS A 131 -3.95 -1.27 -10.22
CA LYS A 131 -3.88 -2.38 -11.18
C LYS A 131 -3.69 -3.69 -10.44
N ALA A 132 -4.20 -4.76 -11.02
CA ALA A 132 -3.97 -6.12 -10.53
C ALA A 132 -3.45 -7.00 -11.67
N LYS A 133 -2.43 -7.80 -11.37
CA LYS A 133 -1.78 -8.70 -12.31
C LYS A 133 -1.55 -10.07 -11.67
N THR A 134 -1.69 -11.11 -12.48
CA THR A 134 -1.15 -12.45 -12.21
C THR A 134 0.31 -12.48 -12.60
N GLU A 135 1.08 -13.37 -11.98
CA GLU A 135 2.48 -13.63 -12.36
C GLU A 135 2.58 -14.85 -13.31
N GLU A 136 1.50 -15.17 -14.03
CA GLU A 136 1.44 -16.29 -14.99
C GLU A 136 1.95 -17.65 -14.43
N LYS A 137 1.66 -17.95 -13.16
CA LYS A 137 2.15 -19.13 -12.43
C LYS A 137 3.69 -19.22 -12.33
N LEU A 138 4.38 -18.08 -12.37
CA LEU A 138 5.82 -18.00 -12.19
C LEU A 138 6.17 -17.49 -10.78
N GLY A 139 7.11 -18.18 -10.13
CA GLY A 139 7.67 -17.79 -8.84
C GLY A 139 6.65 -17.77 -7.68
N PHE A 140 7.07 -17.22 -6.54
CA PHE A 140 6.31 -17.33 -5.29
C PHE A 140 4.89 -16.73 -5.34
N THR A 141 4.68 -15.68 -6.14
CA THR A 141 3.33 -15.11 -6.35
C THR A 141 2.49 -16.02 -7.25
N GLY A 142 3.09 -16.56 -8.32
CA GLY A 142 2.47 -17.57 -9.18
C GLY A 142 2.13 -18.89 -8.48
N ASP A 143 2.92 -19.27 -7.47
CA ASP A 143 2.72 -20.45 -6.63
C ASP A 143 1.70 -20.20 -5.48
N GLU A 144 1.07 -19.03 -5.43
CA GLU A 144 0.09 -18.65 -4.39
C GLU A 144 0.68 -18.72 -2.96
N THR A 145 2.00 -18.50 -2.82
CA THR A 145 2.71 -18.49 -1.52
C THR A 145 3.00 -17.09 -0.99
N GLY A 146 2.82 -16.06 -1.83
CA GLY A 146 2.98 -14.67 -1.44
C GLY A 146 2.23 -13.71 -2.34
N VAL A 147 2.22 -12.46 -1.93
CA VAL A 147 1.65 -11.32 -2.64
C VAL A 147 2.68 -10.19 -2.60
N LYS A 148 2.82 -9.44 -3.70
CA LYS A 148 3.65 -8.23 -3.74
C LYS A 148 2.88 -7.07 -4.33
N SER A 149 3.28 -5.85 -3.97
CA SER A 149 2.72 -4.63 -4.51
C SER A 149 3.81 -3.65 -4.91
N TYR A 150 3.52 -2.86 -5.92
CA TYR A 150 4.34 -1.73 -6.36
C TYR A 150 3.51 -0.46 -6.34
N CYS A 151 4.14 0.66 -6.03
CA CYS A 151 3.57 1.99 -6.15
C CYS A 151 4.57 2.96 -6.78
N VAL A 152 4.09 3.85 -7.64
CA VAL A 152 4.78 5.08 -8.03
C VAL A 152 3.88 6.25 -7.69
N VAL A 153 4.43 7.26 -7.03
CA VAL A 153 3.71 8.48 -6.65
C VAL A 153 4.43 9.71 -7.18
N LEU A 154 3.66 10.70 -7.64
CA LEU A 154 4.14 12.03 -7.95
C LEU A 154 3.58 13.00 -6.91
N LEU A 155 4.47 13.73 -6.23
CA LEU A 155 4.12 14.77 -5.28
C LEU A 155 4.46 16.15 -5.86
N GLU A 156 3.67 17.15 -5.50
CA GLU A 156 3.93 18.56 -5.76
C GLU A 156 4.06 19.31 -4.44
N LYS A 157 5.14 20.10 -4.32
CA LYS A 157 5.26 21.08 -3.23
C LYS A 157 4.28 22.22 -3.46
N GLU A 158 3.35 22.40 -2.53
CA GLU A 158 2.41 23.52 -2.52
C GLU A 158 3.18 24.83 -2.35
N LYS A 159 2.76 25.84 -3.11
CA LYS A 159 3.30 27.19 -2.95
C LYS A 159 2.60 27.81 -1.74
N CYS A 160 3.38 28.20 -0.74
CA CYS A 160 2.93 29.09 0.33
C CYS A 160 2.41 30.41 -0.26
#